data_AF-A0A7X5D3Q7-F1
#
_entry.id   AF-A0A7X5D3Q7-F1
#
_cell.length_a   1.000
_cell.length_b   1.000
_cell.length_c   1.000
_cell.angle_alpha   90.00
_cell.angle_beta   90.00
_cell.angle_gamma   90.00
#
_symmetry.space_group_name_H-M   'P 1'
#
loop_
_entity.id
_entity.type
_entity.pdbx_description
1 polymer ?
#
loop_
_entity_poly.entity_id
_entity_poly.type
_entity_poly.pdbx_seq_one_letter_code
_entity_poly.pdbx_strand_id
1 'polypeptide(L)'
;MKLKSFLFIFYFIFVSFHVTAYASDTIAKVFATDITAYIDGLAIPSYNIDGKIGIDIDDLTRYHHFDLSIFLDYPLYQLYYSKYDIPLSEYVAKQNTVPAGTFLTYASTPNKLIQLNGNIIPAYDVDGKIIILMDSLNYCGKVTWYPEQRKTCFEYIASLNDYYSNRNKYNIYPFMIELVRDDIGAFTISENNNCYLSDISFGKNKTIGIYFKFSIPSYETDIIKAFQKILNDMINVDYAGNIIEKENDITNEHIQAYINGEKHTILFVRKNTQSGNNEYQFYLENTDNIDLDDIQSIKIEYQ
;
A
#
# COMPACT_ATOMS: atom_id res chain seq x y z
N MET A 1 -45.53 27.45 43.29
CA MET A 1 -44.58 26.46 43.87
C MET A 1 -43.67 25.99 42.75
N LYS A 2 -42.36 26.17 42.89
CA LYS A 2 -41.33 25.95 41.85
C LYS A 2 -41.03 24.44 41.74
N LEU A 3 -40.98 23.88 40.52
CA LEU A 3 -40.25 22.64 40.28
C LEU A 3 -39.14 22.92 39.27
N LYS A 4 -37.92 22.73 39.73
CA LYS A 4 -36.67 23.04 39.04
C LYS A 4 -36.31 21.93 38.05
N SER A 5 -35.84 22.34 36.89
CA SER A 5 -34.77 21.77 36.06
C SER A 5 -34.21 20.41 36.50
N PHE A 6 -34.28 19.41 35.61
CA PHE A 6 -33.31 18.32 35.60
C PHE A 6 -32.75 18.16 34.18
N LEU A 7 -31.52 18.64 34.04
CA LEU A 7 -30.61 18.49 32.92
C LEU A 7 -30.36 16.99 32.69
N PHE A 8 -30.71 16.45 31.53
CA PHE A 8 -30.23 15.14 31.09
C PHE A 8 -28.83 15.35 30.51
N ILE A 9 -27.82 15.18 31.38
CA ILE A 9 -26.41 15.20 31.00
C ILE A 9 -26.14 13.98 30.13
N PHE A 10 -25.84 14.24 28.86
CA PHE A 10 -25.35 13.28 27.89
C PHE A 10 -24.04 12.69 28.42
N TYR A 11 -24.06 11.40 28.74
CA TYR A 11 -22.93 10.63 29.22
C TYR A 11 -21.93 10.47 28.07
N PHE A 12 -21.03 11.44 27.92
CA PHE A 12 -19.82 11.32 27.11
C PHE A 12 -18.92 10.26 27.77
N ILE A 13 -19.01 9.03 27.28
CA ILE A 13 -18.00 8.00 27.56
C ILE A 13 -16.75 8.43 26.80
N PHE A 14 -15.90 9.23 27.45
CA PHE A 14 -14.48 9.30 27.14
C PHE A 14 -13.91 7.90 27.42
N VAL A 15 -13.84 7.05 26.39
CA VAL A 15 -12.93 5.91 26.42
C VAL A 15 -11.53 6.50 26.32
N SER A 16 -10.96 6.77 27.48
CA SER A 16 -9.55 7.11 27.63
C SER A 16 -8.73 5.90 27.18
N PHE A 17 -8.33 5.83 25.91
CA PHE A 17 -7.23 4.96 25.51
C PHE A 17 -6.00 5.40 26.30
N HIS A 18 -5.69 4.68 27.37
CA HIS A 18 -4.40 4.77 28.03
C HIS A 18 -3.39 4.09 27.09
N VAL A 19 -2.83 4.86 26.15
CA VAL A 19 -1.61 4.47 25.46
C VAL A 19 -0.50 4.57 26.50
N THR A 20 -0.20 3.46 27.15
CA THR A 20 1.03 3.34 27.94
C THR A 20 2.19 3.24 26.96
N ALA A 21 2.84 4.38 26.71
CA ALA A 21 4.14 4.43 26.06
C ALA A 21 5.17 3.81 27.03
N TYR A 22 5.54 2.56 26.79
CA TYR A 22 6.71 1.97 27.43
C TYR A 22 7.95 2.52 26.71
N ALA A 23 8.61 3.51 27.31
CA ALA A 23 9.98 3.85 26.97
C ALA A 23 10.90 2.74 27.50
N SER A 24 11.19 1.76 26.63
CA SER A 24 12.35 0.88 26.82
C SER A 24 13.57 1.65 26.34
N ASP A 25 14.46 2.03 27.25
CA ASP A 25 15.81 2.51 26.92
C ASP A 25 16.59 1.34 26.29
N THR A 26 16.31 1.09 25.02
CA THR A 26 16.93 0.02 24.27
C THR A 26 18.28 0.53 23.81
N ILE A 27 19.33 0.11 24.52
CA ILE A 27 20.72 0.46 24.18
C ILE A 27 21.27 -0.63 23.24
N ALA A 28 21.47 -0.28 21.98
CA ALA A 28 22.08 -1.14 20.96
C ALA A 28 23.57 -0.81 20.80
N LYS A 29 24.38 -1.77 20.31
CA LYS A 29 25.82 -1.52 20.05
C LYS A 29 26.04 -1.21 18.56
N VAL A 30 26.85 -0.19 18.30
CA VAL A 30 27.22 0.24 16.95
C VAL A 30 28.65 -0.20 16.65
N PHE A 31 28.85 -0.87 15.53
CA PHE A 31 30.15 -1.34 15.05
C PHE A 31 30.44 -0.81 13.64
N ALA A 32 31.73 -0.61 13.36
CA ALA A 32 32.20 -0.39 12.00
C ALA A 32 31.90 -1.63 11.15
N THR A 33 31.51 -1.40 9.90
CA THR A 33 31.16 -2.47 8.96
C THR A 33 31.91 -2.26 7.64
N ASP A 34 32.35 -3.36 7.05
CA ASP A 34 32.83 -3.45 5.66
C ASP A 34 31.68 -3.67 4.67
N ILE A 35 30.44 -3.77 5.17
CA ILE A 35 29.26 -3.88 4.33
C ILE A 35 28.98 -2.54 3.65
N THR A 36 28.91 -2.57 2.31
CA THR A 36 28.56 -1.38 1.54
C THR A 36 27.06 -1.35 1.27
N ALA A 37 26.36 -0.29 1.66
CA ALA A 37 24.95 -0.08 1.36
C ALA A 37 24.81 0.76 0.08
N TYR A 38 23.76 0.49 -0.70
CA TYR A 38 23.44 1.23 -1.93
C TYR A 38 21.98 1.64 -1.96
N ILE A 39 21.69 2.87 -2.39
CA ILE A 39 20.37 3.41 -2.70
C ILE A 39 20.33 3.65 -4.21
N ASP A 40 19.51 2.89 -4.94
CA ASP A 40 19.35 2.99 -6.41
C ASP A 40 20.70 3.00 -7.17
N GLY A 41 21.62 2.14 -6.73
CA GLY A 41 22.95 1.97 -7.33
C GLY A 41 24.04 2.92 -6.82
N LEU A 42 23.70 3.90 -5.98
CA LEU A 42 24.66 4.82 -5.37
C LEU A 42 25.02 4.39 -3.94
N ALA A 43 26.32 4.37 -3.62
CA ALA A 43 26.80 3.92 -2.32
C ALA A 43 26.50 4.95 -1.22
N ILE A 44 26.01 4.49 -0.06
CA ILE A 44 25.74 5.27 1.14
C ILE A 44 26.54 4.72 2.35
N PRO A 45 27.07 5.58 3.25
CA PRO A 45 27.68 5.12 4.49
C PRO A 45 26.68 4.29 5.31
N SER A 46 27.18 3.24 5.96
CA SER A 46 26.35 2.39 6.80
C SER A 46 27.09 1.91 8.04
N TYR A 47 26.32 1.47 9.03
CA TYR A 47 26.80 0.99 10.32
C TYR A 47 26.19 -0.38 10.63
N ASN A 48 26.88 -1.19 11.43
CA ASN A 48 26.27 -2.38 12.01
C ASN A 48 25.69 -2.02 13.38
N ILE A 49 24.38 -2.12 13.53
CA ILE A 49 23.66 -1.91 14.79
C ILE A 49 23.02 -3.25 15.16
N ASP A 50 23.57 -3.93 16.17
CA ASP A 50 23.14 -5.26 16.61
C ASP A 50 22.92 -6.27 15.47
N GLY A 51 23.84 -6.31 14.51
CA GLY A 51 23.78 -7.23 13.37
C GLY A 51 22.92 -6.75 12.20
N LYS A 52 22.29 -5.58 12.30
CA LYS A 52 21.50 -4.96 11.23
C LYS A 52 22.25 -3.78 10.61
N ILE A 53 21.95 -3.48 9.35
CA ILE A 53 22.56 -2.36 8.65
C ILE A 53 21.77 -1.09 8.90
N GLY A 54 22.42 -0.08 9.48
CA GLY A 54 21.85 1.25 9.72
C GLY A 54 22.41 2.29 8.76
N ILE A 55 21.58 3.24 8.33
CA ILE A 55 21.93 4.37 7.47
C ILE A 55 21.46 5.69 8.12
N ASP A 56 22.24 6.75 7.97
CA ASP A 56 21.91 8.08 8.49
C ASP A 56 20.80 8.71 7.63
N ILE A 57 19.72 9.19 8.26
CA ILE A 57 18.60 9.83 7.56
C ILE A 57 19.03 11.11 6.83
N ASP A 58 20.00 11.84 7.38
CA ASP A 58 20.53 13.07 6.77
C ASP A 58 21.40 12.76 5.55
N ASP A 59 22.04 11.58 5.51
CA ASP A 59 22.72 11.12 4.29
C ASP A 59 21.70 10.60 3.27
N LEU A 60 20.66 9.90 3.71
CA LEU A 60 19.60 9.37 2.85
C LEU A 60 18.83 10.47 2.12
N THR A 61 18.55 11.60 2.76
CA THR A 61 17.87 12.76 2.15
C THR A 61 18.74 13.53 1.14
N ARG A 62 20.05 13.26 1.07
CA ARG A 62 20.92 13.80 0.00
C ARG A 62 20.71 13.07 -1.32
N TYR A 63 20.05 11.91 -1.28
CA TYR A 63 19.56 11.24 -2.46
C TYR A 63 18.25 11.91 -2.81
N HIS A 64 18.15 12.42 -4.03
CA HIS A 64 17.00 13.21 -4.49
C HIS A 64 15.65 12.48 -4.51
N HIS A 65 15.62 11.24 -4.01
CA HIS A 65 14.43 10.43 -3.89
C HIS A 65 13.91 10.33 -2.46
N PHE A 66 14.53 10.97 -1.46
CA PHE A 66 14.04 10.95 -0.08
C PHE A 66 13.86 12.38 0.47
N ASP A 67 12.63 12.73 0.83
CA ASP A 67 12.26 14.01 1.44
C ASP A 67 11.94 13.83 2.93
N LEU A 68 12.50 14.68 3.78
CA LEU A 68 12.26 14.67 5.22
C LEU A 68 11.44 15.89 5.65
N SER A 69 10.26 15.64 6.19
CA SER A 69 9.40 16.63 6.85
C SER A 69 9.57 16.53 8.37
N ILE A 70 9.87 17.66 9.01
CA ILE A 70 10.05 17.75 10.47
C ILE A 70 8.87 18.50 11.07
N PHE A 71 8.17 17.86 11.99
CA PHE A 71 7.12 18.51 12.78
C PHE A 71 7.75 18.92 14.11
N LEU A 72 7.65 20.21 14.46
CA LEU A 72 8.23 20.73 15.70
C LEU A 72 7.27 20.61 16.89
N ASP A 73 5.97 20.69 16.62
CA ASP A 73 4.91 20.58 17.63
C ASP A 73 4.57 19.13 18.01
N TYR A 74 5.08 18.17 17.22
CA TYR A 74 4.95 16.73 17.44
C TYR A 74 6.35 16.11 17.35
N PRO A 75 6.77 15.20 18.25
CA PRO A 75 8.07 14.55 18.18
C PRO A 75 8.10 13.52 17.02
N LEU A 76 8.00 13.98 15.78
CA LEU A 76 7.76 13.19 14.59
C LEU A 76 8.58 13.70 13.41
N TYR A 77 9.34 12.78 12.81
CA TYR A 77 10.00 12.95 11.53
C TYR A 77 9.28 12.08 10.50
N GLN A 78 8.85 12.68 9.39
CA GLN A 78 8.22 11.95 8.28
C GLN A 78 9.15 11.95 7.08
N LEU A 79 9.64 10.77 6.74
CA LEU A 79 10.43 10.49 5.57
C LEU A 79 9.53 9.97 4.45
N TYR A 80 9.70 10.53 3.26
CA TYR A 80 8.96 10.14 2.07
C TYR A 80 9.93 9.76 0.98
N TYR A 81 9.63 8.69 0.24
CA TYR A 81 10.28 8.46 -1.03
C TYR A 81 9.58 9.27 -2.14
N SER A 82 10.32 9.94 -3.03
CA SER A 82 9.81 10.93 -3.98
C SER A 82 10.59 10.88 -5.30
N LYS A 83 10.06 10.19 -6.32
CA LYS A 83 10.76 9.99 -7.61
C LYS A 83 10.65 11.22 -8.55
N TYR A 84 10.95 12.43 -8.09
CA TYR A 84 11.17 13.52 -9.04
C TYR A 84 12.46 13.27 -9.83
N ASP A 85 12.44 13.58 -11.14
CA ASP A 85 13.63 13.56 -12.02
C ASP A 85 14.56 14.72 -11.64
N ILE A 86 15.18 14.61 -10.48
CA ILE A 86 16.28 15.49 -10.10
C ILE A 86 17.56 14.73 -10.46
N PRO A 87 18.49 15.32 -11.22
CA PRO A 87 19.71 14.64 -11.62
C PRO A 87 20.43 14.10 -10.39
N LEU A 88 20.84 12.82 -10.45
CA LEU A 88 21.61 12.14 -9.40
C LEU A 88 22.75 13.07 -8.92
N SER A 89 22.72 13.42 -7.64
CA SER A 89 23.86 14.03 -6.97
C SER A 89 25.05 13.06 -7.10
N GLU A 90 26.22 13.56 -7.50
CA GLU A 90 27.50 12.81 -7.51
C GLU A 90 27.98 12.53 -6.07
N TYR A 91 27.10 12.08 -5.18
CA TYR A 91 27.46 11.75 -3.82
C TYR A 91 28.40 10.53 -3.84
N VAL A 92 29.67 10.78 -3.53
CA VAL A 92 30.66 9.74 -3.31
C VAL A 92 30.69 9.43 -1.83
N ALA A 93 30.10 8.28 -1.43
CA ALA A 93 30.26 7.80 -0.07
C ALA A 93 31.74 7.67 0.29
N LYS A 94 32.11 8.24 1.45
CA LYS A 94 33.41 7.96 2.05
C LYS A 94 33.38 6.54 2.59
N GLN A 95 34.27 5.69 2.09
CA GLN A 95 34.47 4.37 2.68
C GLN A 95 34.88 4.50 4.13
N ASN A 96 34.31 3.63 4.97
CA ASN A 96 34.72 3.54 6.36
C ASN A 96 36.15 2.99 6.42
N THR A 97 37.09 3.77 6.96
CA THR A 97 38.49 3.35 7.11
C THR A 97 38.74 2.58 8.40
N VAL A 98 37.74 2.50 9.28
CA VAL A 98 37.82 1.75 10.54
C VAL A 98 37.64 0.25 10.27
N PRO A 99 38.48 -0.64 10.83
CA PRO A 99 38.34 -2.09 10.65
C PRO A 99 36.95 -2.59 11.05
N ALA A 100 36.35 -3.44 10.21
CA ALA A 100 35.05 -4.04 10.47
C ALA A 100 35.02 -4.78 11.83
N GLY A 101 33.91 -4.66 12.55
CA GLY A 101 33.74 -5.22 13.90
C GLY A 101 34.34 -4.37 15.02
N THR A 102 35.00 -3.25 14.71
CA THR A 102 35.42 -2.28 15.73
C THR A 102 34.19 -1.65 16.39
N PHE A 103 34.09 -1.73 17.72
CA PHE A 103 33.07 -1.03 18.48
C PHE A 103 33.26 0.48 18.33
N LEU A 104 32.18 1.18 17.96
CA LEU A 104 32.20 2.62 17.75
C LEU A 104 31.57 3.35 18.94
N THR A 105 30.30 3.04 19.22
CA THR A 105 29.50 3.73 20.23
C THR A 105 28.24 2.91 20.57
N TYR A 106 27.40 3.46 21.44
CA TYR A 106 26.06 2.96 21.72
C TYR A 106 25.01 3.75 20.94
N ALA A 107 23.93 3.07 20.61
CA ALA A 107 22.73 3.61 20.01
C ALA A 107 21.60 3.59 21.05
N SER A 108 20.80 4.64 21.12
CA SER A 108 19.61 4.70 22.00
C SER A 108 18.34 4.92 21.19
N THR A 109 17.18 4.78 21.84
CA THR A 109 15.91 5.15 21.24
C THR A 109 15.87 6.67 21.04
N PRO A 110 15.59 7.19 19.82
CA PRO A 110 15.49 8.61 19.59
C PRO A 110 14.27 9.20 20.32
N ASN A 111 14.35 10.47 20.69
CA ASN A 111 13.23 11.19 21.32
C ASN A 111 12.12 11.59 20.33
N LYS A 112 12.18 11.08 19.09
CA LYS A 112 11.27 11.33 17.98
C LYS A 112 10.84 10.01 17.36
N LEU A 113 9.56 9.93 17.00
CA LEU A 113 9.06 8.88 16.12
C LEU A 113 9.53 9.15 14.71
N ILE A 114 9.98 8.11 14.02
CA ILE A 114 10.36 8.18 12.61
C ILE A 114 9.31 7.41 11.82
N GLN A 115 8.71 8.06 10.83
CA GLN A 115 7.78 7.45 9.89
C GLN A 115 8.38 7.42 8.49
N LEU A 116 8.20 6.31 7.79
CA LEU A 116 8.50 6.17 6.37
C LEU A 116 7.21 5.80 5.62
N ASN A 117 6.78 6.65 4.68
CA ASN A 117 5.54 6.48 3.93
C ASN A 117 4.32 6.13 4.82
N GLY A 118 4.22 6.80 5.98
CA GLY A 118 3.14 6.60 6.97
C GLY A 118 3.33 5.44 7.95
N ASN A 119 4.35 4.60 7.79
CA ASN A 119 4.66 3.50 8.71
C ASN A 119 5.68 3.94 9.76
N ILE A 120 5.44 3.68 11.04
CA ILE A 120 6.45 3.89 12.08
C ILE A 120 7.55 2.85 11.92
N ILE A 121 8.80 3.30 11.77
CA ILE A 121 9.95 2.43 11.54
C ILE A 121 10.93 2.44 12.71
N PRO A 122 11.71 1.36 12.92
CA PRO A 122 12.80 1.36 13.87
C PRO A 122 13.85 2.41 13.51
N ALA A 123 14.28 3.17 14.52
CA ALA A 123 15.32 4.17 14.40
C ALA A 123 16.13 4.27 15.69
N TYR A 124 17.34 4.80 15.58
CA TYR A 124 18.31 4.92 16.66
C TYR A 124 18.90 6.33 16.67
N ASP A 125 19.09 6.89 17.85
CA ASP A 125 19.97 8.04 18.06
C ASP A 125 21.39 7.52 18.27
N VAL A 126 22.31 7.93 17.39
CA VAL A 126 23.73 7.61 17.45
C VAL A 126 24.50 8.92 17.42
N ASP A 127 24.96 9.37 18.58
CA ASP A 127 25.68 10.64 18.76
C ASP A 127 24.94 11.86 18.16
N GLY A 128 23.61 11.90 18.28
CA GLY A 128 22.75 12.95 17.75
C GLY A 128 22.31 12.78 16.29
N LYS A 129 22.76 11.72 15.62
CA LYS A 129 22.28 11.33 14.28
C LYS A 129 21.14 10.35 14.40
N ILE A 130 20.13 10.51 13.55
CA ILE A 130 19.04 9.56 13.44
C ILE A 130 19.40 8.51 12.39
N ILE A 131 19.63 7.28 12.87
CA ILE A 131 19.95 6.14 12.03
C ILE A 131 18.69 5.28 11.86
N ILE A 132 18.29 5.02 10.62
CA ILE A 132 17.23 4.07 10.30
C ILE A 132 17.84 2.75 9.81
N LEU A 133 17.13 1.65 9.99
CA LEU A 133 17.57 0.37 9.44
C LEU A 133 17.32 0.30 7.93
N MET A 134 18.30 -0.23 7.19
CA MET A 134 18.20 -0.44 5.75
C MET A 134 16.95 -1.25 5.39
N ASP A 135 16.65 -2.31 6.16
CA ASP A 135 15.48 -3.17 5.94
C ASP A 135 14.14 -2.43 6.08
N SER A 136 14.11 -1.29 6.79
CA SER A 136 12.92 -0.44 6.87
C SER A 136 12.54 0.13 5.50
N LEU A 137 13.49 0.24 4.56
CA LEU A 137 13.20 0.70 3.20
C LEU A 137 12.35 -0.30 2.40
N ASN A 138 12.12 -1.53 2.88
CA ASN A 138 11.16 -2.45 2.27
C ASN A 138 9.71 -1.90 2.29
N TYR A 139 9.41 -0.86 3.08
CA TYR A 139 8.12 -0.17 3.01
C TYR A 139 7.92 0.65 1.73
N CYS A 140 8.99 0.98 0.99
CA CYS A 140 8.92 1.77 -0.24
C CYS A 140 9.65 1.14 -1.43
N GLY A 141 10.27 -0.04 -1.28
CA GLY A 141 10.98 -0.71 -2.36
C GLY A 141 11.46 -2.10 -1.95
N LYS A 142 12.54 -2.57 -2.56
CA LYS A 142 13.14 -3.87 -2.26
C LYS A 142 14.57 -3.69 -1.77
N VAL A 143 14.83 -4.24 -0.59
CA VAL A 143 16.18 -4.37 -0.05
C VAL A 143 16.67 -5.78 -0.36
N THR A 144 17.78 -5.88 -1.08
CA THR A 144 18.42 -7.15 -1.44
C THR A 144 19.79 -7.25 -0.76
N TRP A 145 19.99 -8.33 -0.01
CA TRP A 145 21.26 -8.67 0.62
C TRP A 145 22.10 -9.60 -0.28
N TYR A 146 23.34 -9.21 -0.54
CA TYR A 146 24.30 -9.98 -1.33
C TYR A 146 25.48 -10.43 -0.42
N PRO A 147 25.40 -11.61 0.22
CA PRO A 147 26.34 -12.02 1.25
C PRO A 147 27.78 -12.17 0.73
N GLU A 148 27.97 -12.76 -0.45
CA GLU A 148 29.29 -12.97 -1.04
C GLU A 148 29.99 -11.66 -1.39
N GLN A 149 29.22 -10.64 -1.75
CA GLN A 149 29.71 -9.31 -2.12
C GLN A 149 29.74 -8.35 -0.94
N ARG A 150 29.29 -8.80 0.25
CA ARG A 150 29.13 -8.00 1.47
C ARG A 150 28.47 -6.64 1.18
N LYS A 151 27.36 -6.66 0.44
CA LYS A 151 26.61 -5.43 0.11
C LYS A 151 25.11 -5.61 0.27
N THR A 152 24.44 -4.53 0.63
CA THR A 152 22.98 -4.43 0.65
C THR A 152 22.54 -3.34 -0.32
N CYS A 153 21.49 -3.60 -1.09
CA CYS A 153 21.02 -2.67 -2.12
C CYS A 153 19.53 -2.44 -1.93
N PHE A 154 19.14 -1.18 -1.77
CA PHE A 154 17.78 -0.74 -1.97
C PHE A 154 17.62 -0.43 -3.46
N GLU A 155 16.65 -1.08 -4.06
CA GLU A 155 16.12 -0.72 -5.36
C GLU A 155 14.68 -0.27 -5.11
N TYR A 156 14.36 0.94 -5.55
CA TYR A 156 12.99 1.35 -5.60
C TYR A 156 12.20 0.41 -6.52
N ILE A 157 11.38 -0.44 -5.91
CA ILE A 157 10.27 -1.08 -6.58
C ILE A 157 9.11 -0.15 -6.36
N ALA A 158 8.43 0.24 -7.44
CA ALA A 158 7.24 1.06 -7.35
C ALA A 158 6.25 0.43 -6.37
N SER A 159 6.30 0.88 -5.12
CA SER A 159 5.21 0.67 -4.20
C SER A 159 4.08 1.49 -4.77
N LEU A 160 2.91 0.89 -4.78
CA LEU A 160 1.72 1.47 -5.35
C LEU A 160 1.50 2.93 -4.99
N ASN A 161 1.90 3.37 -3.80
CA ASN A 161 1.76 4.74 -3.32
C ASN A 161 2.54 5.84 -4.09
N ASP A 162 3.72 5.59 -4.67
CA ASP A 162 4.39 6.65 -5.49
C ASP A 162 4.03 6.57 -6.97
N TYR A 163 3.20 5.60 -7.35
CA TYR A 163 2.56 5.62 -8.66
C TYR A 163 1.58 6.80 -8.80
N TYR A 164 1.06 7.32 -7.68
CA TYR A 164 -0.01 8.31 -7.66
C TYR A 164 0.45 9.78 -7.66
N SER A 165 1.73 10.09 -7.41
CA SER A 165 2.16 11.48 -7.16
C SER A 165 2.86 12.18 -8.33
N ASN A 166 3.15 11.48 -9.44
CA ASN A 166 3.92 12.07 -10.54
C ASN A 166 3.28 11.91 -11.93
N ARG A 167 2.69 13.02 -12.37
CA ARG A 167 2.34 13.43 -13.74
C ARG A 167 1.12 12.75 -14.39
N ASN A 168 0.10 13.57 -14.64
CA ASN A 168 -0.66 13.68 -15.89
C ASN A 168 -0.41 12.60 -16.96
N LYS A 169 -0.91 11.38 -16.73
CA LYS A 169 -1.50 10.46 -17.72
C LYS A 169 -2.11 9.26 -16.99
N TYR A 170 -3.42 9.13 -17.14
CA TYR A 170 -4.29 8.14 -16.50
C TYR A 170 -4.01 6.70 -16.96
N ASN A 171 -2.94 6.07 -16.46
CA ASN A 171 -2.69 4.65 -16.75
C ASN A 171 -2.97 3.81 -15.51
N ILE A 172 -4.17 3.23 -15.44
CA ILE A 172 -4.45 2.12 -14.51
C ILE A 172 -3.62 0.94 -14.99
N TYR A 173 -2.88 0.31 -14.09
CA TYR A 173 -2.14 -0.89 -14.44
C TYR A 173 -3.09 -2.06 -14.66
N PRO A 174 -2.81 -2.92 -15.66
CA PRO A 174 -3.47 -4.20 -15.77
C PRO A 174 -3.40 -4.96 -14.45
N PHE A 175 -4.53 -5.48 -14.01
CA PHE A 175 -4.65 -6.27 -12.80
C PHE A 175 -5.44 -7.54 -13.07
N MET A 176 -5.23 -8.52 -12.21
CA MET A 176 -5.95 -9.79 -12.24
C MET A 176 -6.41 -10.13 -10.83
N ILE A 177 -7.66 -10.57 -10.73
CA ILE A 177 -8.23 -11.17 -9.54
C ILE A 177 -8.81 -12.52 -9.93
N GLU A 178 -8.42 -13.56 -9.21
CA GLU A 178 -8.97 -14.90 -9.37
C GLU A 178 -9.39 -15.45 -8.01
N LEU A 179 -10.66 -15.82 -7.88
CA LEU A 179 -11.14 -16.58 -6.72
C LEU A 179 -11.16 -18.06 -7.10
N VAL A 180 -10.42 -18.87 -6.35
CA VAL A 180 -10.30 -20.32 -6.57
C VAL A 180 -10.86 -21.06 -5.36
N ARG A 181 -11.74 -22.03 -5.63
CA ARG A 181 -12.28 -22.92 -4.62
C ARG A 181 -11.19 -23.85 -4.10
N ASP A 182 -11.04 -23.91 -2.78
CA ASP A 182 -10.12 -24.81 -2.10
C ASP A 182 -10.78 -26.17 -1.77
N ASP A 183 -9.98 -27.09 -1.21
CA ASP A 183 -10.41 -28.45 -0.87
C ASP A 183 -11.54 -28.53 0.17
N ILE A 184 -11.79 -27.44 0.92
CA ILE A 184 -12.88 -27.35 1.91
C ILE A 184 -14.11 -26.61 1.36
N GLY A 185 -14.08 -26.24 0.07
CA GLY A 185 -15.17 -25.58 -0.63
C GLY A 185 -15.23 -24.07 -0.43
N ALA A 186 -14.27 -23.47 0.27
CA ALA A 186 -14.14 -22.02 0.43
C ALA A 186 -13.38 -21.41 -0.75
N PHE A 187 -13.59 -20.12 -1.02
CA PHE A 187 -12.85 -19.42 -2.07
C PHE A 187 -11.67 -18.66 -1.49
N THR A 188 -10.50 -18.93 -2.02
CA THR A 188 -9.27 -18.17 -1.77
C THR A 188 -9.03 -17.21 -2.92
N ILE A 189 -8.48 -16.03 -2.62
CA ILE A 189 -8.24 -15.00 -3.62
C ILE A 189 -6.76 -15.02 -4.00
N SER A 190 -6.49 -15.18 -5.30
CA SER A 190 -5.20 -14.90 -5.92
C SER A 190 -5.28 -13.54 -6.60
N GLU A 191 -4.30 -12.69 -6.33
CA GLU A 191 -4.36 -11.27 -6.67
C GLU A 191 -3.05 -10.82 -7.33
N ASN A 192 -3.15 -10.02 -8.38
CA ASN A 192 -2.02 -9.33 -9.00
C ASN A 192 -2.41 -7.89 -9.33
N ASN A 193 -1.66 -6.90 -8.83
CA ASN A 193 -1.85 -5.46 -9.07
C ASN A 193 -3.25 -4.89 -8.73
N ASN A 194 -4.02 -5.51 -7.84
CA ASN A 194 -5.42 -5.16 -7.52
C ASN A 194 -5.61 -4.19 -6.33
N CYS A 195 -4.53 -3.73 -5.72
CA CYS A 195 -4.38 -2.67 -4.73
C CYS A 195 -5.37 -1.46 -4.69
N TYR A 196 -6.10 -1.19 -5.77
CA TYR A 196 -7.14 -0.16 -5.85
C TYR A 196 -8.52 -0.69 -5.39
N LEU A 197 -8.61 -1.95 -4.98
CA LEU A 197 -9.86 -2.68 -4.78
C LEU A 197 -10.01 -3.21 -3.34
N SER A 198 -11.25 -3.28 -2.87
CA SER A 198 -11.64 -3.91 -1.60
C SER A 198 -12.95 -4.69 -1.77
N ASP A 199 -13.40 -5.42 -0.75
CA ASP A 199 -14.68 -6.15 -0.73
C ASP A 199 -14.91 -7.09 -1.93
N ILE A 200 -13.84 -7.68 -2.45
CA ILE A 200 -13.86 -8.57 -3.61
C ILE A 200 -14.69 -9.81 -3.29
N SER A 201 -15.68 -10.09 -4.13
CA SER A 201 -16.51 -11.30 -4.03
C SER A 201 -17.30 -11.53 -5.31
N PHE A 202 -18.04 -12.63 -5.36
CA PHE A 202 -18.99 -12.92 -6.42
C PHE A 202 -20.28 -13.49 -5.84
N GLY A 203 -21.32 -13.56 -6.66
CA GLY A 203 -22.58 -14.16 -6.26
C GLY A 203 -23.48 -14.45 -7.45
N LYS A 204 -24.71 -14.86 -7.16
CA LYS A 204 -25.73 -15.14 -8.16
C LYS A 204 -26.97 -14.31 -7.92
N ASN A 205 -27.42 -13.61 -8.96
CA ASN A 205 -28.75 -13.05 -9.04
C ASN A 205 -29.68 -14.07 -9.71
N LYS A 206 -30.88 -14.29 -9.13
CA LYS A 206 -31.82 -15.33 -9.61
C LYS A 206 -32.31 -15.13 -11.05
N THR A 207 -32.33 -13.89 -11.52
CA THR A 207 -32.90 -13.54 -12.84
C THR A 207 -31.82 -13.25 -13.87
N ILE A 208 -30.68 -12.70 -13.44
CA ILE A 208 -29.62 -12.23 -14.35
C ILE A 208 -28.49 -13.26 -14.47
N GLY A 209 -28.18 -13.98 -13.40
CA GLY A 209 -27.05 -14.93 -13.35
C GLY A 209 -25.92 -14.48 -12.42
N ILE A 210 -24.73 -14.99 -12.69
CA ILE A 210 -23.52 -14.77 -11.91
C ILE A 210 -23.04 -13.32 -12.06
N TYR A 211 -22.59 -12.75 -10.96
CA TYR A 211 -21.92 -11.46 -10.95
C TYR A 211 -20.66 -11.50 -10.10
N PHE A 212 -19.68 -10.69 -10.49
CA PHE A 212 -18.50 -10.37 -9.71
C PHE A 212 -18.63 -8.96 -9.14
N LYS A 213 -18.06 -8.70 -7.97
CA LYS A 213 -18.08 -7.37 -7.37
C LYS A 213 -16.81 -7.02 -6.61
N PHE A 214 -16.54 -5.72 -6.56
CA PHE A 214 -15.53 -5.11 -5.71
C PHE A 214 -15.92 -3.67 -5.38
N SER A 215 -15.35 -3.15 -4.32
CA SER A 215 -15.42 -1.76 -3.91
C SER A 215 -14.16 -1.00 -4.30
N ILE A 216 -14.33 0.27 -4.64
CA ILE A 216 -13.24 1.24 -4.67
C ILE A 216 -13.18 1.93 -3.29
N PRO A 217 -12.04 1.88 -2.58
CA PRO A 217 -11.89 2.54 -1.28
C PRO A 217 -12.22 4.04 -1.35
N SER A 218 -12.71 4.59 -0.24
CA SER A 218 -13.15 5.98 -0.15
C SER A 218 -12.01 7.01 -0.04
N TYR A 219 -10.75 6.57 0.09
CA TYR A 219 -9.61 7.49 0.10
C TYR A 219 -9.25 7.90 -1.34
N GLU A 220 -9.17 9.21 -1.54
CA GLU A 220 -9.15 9.82 -2.87
C GLU A 220 -7.72 10.06 -3.37
N THR A 221 -7.10 9.06 -4.01
CA THR A 221 -5.94 9.31 -4.89
C THR A 221 -6.40 9.63 -6.31
N ASP A 222 -5.58 10.32 -7.10
CA ASP A 222 -5.95 10.71 -8.47
C ASP A 222 -6.13 9.51 -9.42
N ILE A 223 -5.39 8.40 -9.22
CA ILE A 223 -5.58 7.18 -10.01
C ILE A 223 -6.83 6.43 -9.54
N ILE A 224 -7.14 6.41 -8.24
CA ILE A 224 -8.42 5.86 -7.76
C ILE A 224 -9.58 6.65 -8.38
N LYS A 225 -9.49 7.98 -8.42
CA LYS A 225 -10.48 8.84 -9.11
C LYS A 225 -10.55 8.56 -10.61
N ALA A 226 -9.42 8.38 -11.27
CA ALA A 226 -9.36 8.06 -12.70
C ALA A 226 -9.97 6.70 -13.03
N PHE A 227 -9.64 5.69 -12.22
CA PHE A 227 -10.22 4.37 -12.34
C PHE A 227 -11.71 4.38 -12.05
N GLN A 228 -12.10 5.07 -10.98
CA GLN A 228 -13.51 5.27 -10.66
C GLN A 228 -14.25 5.97 -11.81
N LYS A 229 -13.62 6.92 -12.51
CA LYS A 229 -14.19 7.53 -13.71
C LYS A 229 -14.41 6.51 -14.83
N ILE A 230 -13.40 5.70 -15.15
CA ILE A 230 -13.51 4.64 -16.16
C ILE A 230 -14.59 3.61 -15.78
N LEU A 231 -14.65 3.20 -14.52
CA LEU A 231 -15.69 2.30 -14.01
C LEU A 231 -17.09 2.93 -14.07
N ASN A 232 -17.20 4.25 -13.82
CA ASN A 232 -18.47 4.95 -13.99
C ASN A 232 -18.88 5.01 -15.47
N ASP A 233 -17.92 5.18 -16.39
CA ASP A 233 -18.15 5.19 -17.84
C ASP A 233 -18.60 3.80 -18.36
N MET A 234 -18.35 2.72 -17.59
CA MET A 234 -18.85 1.36 -17.88
C MET A 234 -20.29 1.10 -17.40
N ILE A 235 -20.85 1.95 -16.52
CA ILE A 235 -22.17 1.71 -15.92
C ILE A 235 -23.26 1.82 -16.99
N ASN A 236 -24.00 0.73 -17.17
CA ASN A 236 -25.06 0.64 -18.18
C ASN A 236 -26.43 0.29 -17.57
N VAL A 237 -26.50 0.06 -16.26
CA VAL A 237 -27.74 -0.23 -15.53
C VAL A 237 -27.81 0.62 -14.26
N ASP A 238 -28.97 1.24 -14.04
CA ASP A 238 -29.23 2.05 -12.85
C ASP A 238 -29.50 1.19 -11.61
N TYR A 239 -29.66 1.85 -10.46
CA TYR A 239 -29.97 1.16 -9.20
C TYR A 239 -31.31 0.40 -9.24
N ALA A 240 -32.28 0.89 -10.01
CA ALA A 240 -33.59 0.26 -10.16
C ALA A 240 -33.60 -0.90 -11.17
N GLY A 241 -32.48 -1.14 -11.88
CA GLY A 241 -32.35 -2.18 -12.89
C GLY A 241 -32.75 -1.73 -14.30
N ASN A 242 -32.94 -0.44 -14.54
CA ASN A 242 -33.21 0.08 -15.87
C ASN A 242 -31.90 0.24 -16.65
N ILE A 243 -31.92 -0.13 -17.93
CA ILE A 243 -30.78 0.03 -18.85
C ILE A 243 -30.65 1.52 -19.19
N ILE A 244 -29.44 2.06 -19.04
CA ILE A 244 -29.11 3.48 -19.24
C ILE A 244 -28.56 3.72 -20.67
N GLU A 245 -27.63 2.88 -21.13
CA GLU A 245 -27.10 2.85 -22.50
C GLU A 245 -26.80 1.39 -22.91
N LYS A 246 -26.83 1.08 -24.21
CA LYS A 246 -26.92 -0.30 -24.72
C LYS A 246 -25.62 -0.90 -25.24
N GLU A 247 -24.53 -0.13 -25.28
CA GLU A 247 -23.26 -0.60 -25.86
C GLU A 247 -22.24 -0.88 -24.73
N ASN A 248 -22.00 -2.17 -24.46
CA ASN A 248 -21.05 -2.65 -23.45
C ASN A 248 -19.60 -2.70 -23.96
N ASP A 249 -19.34 -2.12 -25.12
CA ASP A 249 -18.08 -2.28 -25.84
C ASP A 249 -16.93 -1.83 -24.95
N ILE A 250 -17.05 -0.68 -24.29
CA ILE A 250 -16.05 -0.15 -23.35
C ILE A 250 -15.75 -1.15 -22.22
N THR A 251 -16.76 -1.86 -21.70
CA THR A 251 -16.52 -2.80 -20.60
C THR A 251 -15.73 -4.02 -21.07
N ASN A 252 -16.15 -4.65 -22.17
CA ASN A 252 -15.52 -5.88 -22.66
C ASN A 252 -14.21 -5.62 -23.42
N GLU A 253 -13.93 -4.37 -23.82
CA GLU A 253 -12.63 -3.91 -24.29
C GLU A 253 -11.57 -3.90 -23.18
N HIS A 254 -11.97 -3.49 -21.97
CA HIS A 254 -11.05 -3.29 -20.84
C HIS A 254 -11.07 -4.41 -19.81
N ILE A 255 -12.16 -5.19 -19.72
CA ILE A 255 -12.33 -6.20 -18.69
C ILE A 255 -12.69 -7.54 -19.33
N GLN A 256 -11.93 -8.57 -18.98
CA GLN A 256 -12.20 -9.94 -19.36
C GLN A 256 -12.61 -10.73 -18.13
N ALA A 257 -13.73 -11.46 -18.23
CA ALA A 257 -14.24 -12.29 -17.14
C ALA A 257 -14.23 -13.77 -17.53
N TYR A 258 -13.95 -14.63 -16.56
CA TYR A 258 -13.90 -16.08 -16.75
C TYR A 258 -14.57 -16.83 -15.60
N ILE A 259 -15.25 -17.93 -15.92
CA ILE A 259 -15.74 -18.92 -14.95
C ILE A 259 -15.11 -20.26 -15.33
N ASN A 260 -14.45 -20.93 -14.38
CA ASN A 260 -13.77 -22.21 -14.61
C ASN A 260 -12.81 -22.19 -15.82
N GLY A 261 -12.20 -21.03 -16.09
CA GLY A 261 -11.32 -20.81 -17.25
C GLY A 261 -12.02 -20.50 -18.58
N GLU A 262 -13.35 -20.62 -18.66
CA GLU A 262 -14.12 -20.23 -19.84
C GLU A 262 -14.42 -18.73 -19.82
N LYS A 263 -14.21 -18.04 -20.94
CA LYS A 263 -14.44 -16.59 -21.06
C LYS A 263 -15.93 -16.29 -21.18
N HIS A 264 -16.41 -15.32 -20.41
CA HIS A 264 -17.78 -14.81 -20.46
C HIS A 264 -17.83 -13.32 -20.80
N THR A 265 -18.84 -12.93 -21.56
CA THR A 265 -19.17 -11.53 -21.84
C THR A 265 -19.76 -10.88 -20.59
N ILE A 266 -19.37 -9.63 -20.31
CA ILE A 266 -20.02 -8.81 -19.28
C ILE A 266 -21.26 -8.14 -19.90
N LEU A 267 -22.42 -8.45 -19.33
CA LEU A 267 -23.73 -7.98 -19.77
C LEU A 267 -24.15 -6.69 -19.08
N PHE A 268 -23.90 -6.54 -17.78
CA PHE A 268 -24.25 -5.33 -17.05
C PHE A 268 -23.18 -4.91 -16.06
N VAL A 269 -22.97 -3.60 -15.95
CA VAL A 269 -22.18 -2.98 -14.88
C VAL A 269 -23.08 -2.02 -14.12
N ARG A 270 -23.12 -2.21 -12.81
CA ARG A 270 -23.91 -1.38 -11.89
C ARG A 270 -23.04 -0.90 -10.75
N LYS A 271 -23.25 0.35 -10.36
CA LYS A 271 -22.73 0.90 -9.10
C LYS A 271 -23.79 0.85 -8.00
N ASN A 272 -23.40 0.38 -6.81
CA ASN A 272 -24.22 0.44 -5.62
C ASN A 272 -23.81 1.66 -4.78
N THR A 273 -24.74 2.60 -4.60
CA THR A 273 -24.48 3.89 -3.93
C THR A 273 -24.98 3.95 -2.49
N GLN A 274 -25.64 2.90 -1.98
CA GLN A 274 -26.32 2.94 -0.68
C GLN A 274 -25.41 2.62 0.53
N SER A 275 -24.23 2.02 0.31
CA SER A 275 -23.36 1.53 1.40
C SER A 275 -22.28 2.51 1.85
N GLY A 276 -22.16 3.68 1.22
CA GLY A 276 -21.02 4.58 1.41
C GLY A 276 -19.70 4.09 0.77
N ASN A 277 -19.67 2.84 0.31
CA ASN A 277 -18.57 2.26 -0.47
C ASN A 277 -18.90 2.36 -1.96
N ASN A 278 -17.90 2.69 -2.79
CA ASN A 278 -18.05 2.72 -4.25
C ASN A 278 -18.02 1.29 -4.81
N GLU A 279 -19.05 0.49 -4.55
CA GLU A 279 -19.16 -0.91 -5.00
C GLU A 279 -19.64 -0.97 -6.46
N TYR A 280 -18.92 -1.74 -7.28
CA TYR A 280 -19.23 -2.06 -8.68
C TYR A 280 -19.53 -3.55 -8.82
N GLN A 281 -20.58 -3.86 -9.59
CA GLN A 281 -21.04 -5.23 -9.86
C GLN A 281 -21.06 -5.47 -11.37
N PHE A 282 -20.43 -6.56 -11.80
CA PHE A 282 -20.28 -6.98 -13.20
C PHE A 282 -21.03 -8.29 -13.40
N TYR A 283 -22.13 -8.24 -14.14
CA TYR A 283 -23.00 -9.38 -14.41
C TYR A 283 -22.59 -10.07 -15.71
N LEU A 284 -22.49 -11.39 -15.67
CA LEU A 284 -22.00 -12.20 -16.79
C LEU A 284 -23.15 -12.75 -17.62
N GLU A 285 -23.01 -12.67 -18.94
CA GLU A 285 -24.01 -13.12 -19.91
C GLU A 285 -24.18 -14.65 -19.88
N ASN A 286 -25.43 -15.13 -20.00
CA ASN A 286 -25.79 -16.56 -20.10
C ASN A 286 -25.32 -17.42 -18.92
N THR A 287 -25.35 -16.86 -17.70
CA THR A 287 -24.91 -17.55 -16.47
C THR A 287 -26.04 -17.84 -15.48
N ASP A 288 -27.30 -17.62 -15.87
CA ASP A 288 -28.51 -17.87 -15.08
C ASP A 288 -28.65 -19.35 -14.68
N ASN A 289 -28.23 -20.26 -15.56
CA ASN A 289 -28.32 -21.71 -15.37
C ASN A 289 -27.12 -22.34 -14.64
N ILE A 290 -26.07 -21.58 -14.34
CA ILE A 290 -24.87 -22.09 -13.63
C ILE A 290 -25.13 -22.14 -12.13
N ASP A 291 -24.98 -23.30 -11.48
CA ASP A 291 -25.03 -23.39 -10.02
C ASP A 291 -23.73 -22.84 -9.40
N LEU A 292 -23.82 -22.17 -8.26
CA LEU A 292 -22.65 -21.67 -7.53
C LEU A 292 -21.76 -22.83 -7.09
N ASP A 293 -22.33 -24.00 -6.81
CA ASP A 293 -21.59 -25.20 -6.41
C ASP A 293 -20.71 -25.76 -7.54
N ASP A 294 -21.05 -25.49 -8.80
CA ASP A 294 -20.29 -25.92 -9.98
C ASP A 294 -19.08 -25.01 -10.28
N ILE A 295 -18.98 -23.86 -9.62
CA ILE A 295 -17.89 -22.89 -9.83
C ILE A 295 -16.67 -23.31 -9.00
N GLN A 296 -15.56 -23.58 -9.68
CA GLN A 296 -14.25 -23.86 -9.12
C GLN A 296 -13.33 -22.63 -9.20
N SER A 297 -13.50 -21.78 -10.21
CA SER A 297 -12.83 -20.48 -10.26
C SER A 297 -13.67 -19.40 -10.92
N ILE A 298 -13.47 -18.16 -10.49
CA ILE A 298 -13.95 -16.97 -11.20
C ILE A 298 -12.80 -15.97 -11.28
N LYS A 299 -12.53 -15.45 -12.47
CA LYS A 299 -11.40 -14.55 -12.73
C LYS A 299 -11.86 -13.30 -13.47
N ILE A 300 -11.33 -12.16 -13.06
CA ILE A 300 -11.42 -10.90 -13.80
C ILE A 300 -10.01 -10.37 -14.10
N GLU A 301 -9.81 -9.95 -15.33
CA GLU A 301 -8.59 -9.28 -15.80
C GLU A 301 -8.96 -7.90 -16.36
N TYR A 302 -8.27 -6.86 -15.88
CA TYR A 302 -8.34 -5.51 -16.46
C TYR A 302 -7.12 -5.29 -17.37
N GLN A 303 -7.32 -4.73 -18.56
CA GLN A 303 -6.31 -4.51 -19.60
C GLN A 303 -6.19 -3.04 -20.02
#